data_AF-A0A1H1KUE4-F1
#
_entry.id   AF-A0A1H1KUE4-F1
#
_cell.length_a   1.000
_cell.length_b   1.000
_cell.length_c   1.000
_cell.angle_alpha   90.00
_cell.angle_beta   90.00
_cell.angle_gamma   90.00
#
_symmetry.space_group_name_H-M   'P 1'
#
loop_
_entity.id
_entity.type
_entity.pdbx_description
1 polymer ?
#
loop_
_entity_poly.entity_id
_entity_poly.type
_entity_poly.pdbx_seq_one_letter_code
_entity_poly.pdbx_strand_id
1 'polypeptide(L)' 'MLKNPYYLVVQMVSFENSSYPYFLNCTVQSGKFYIINDLSQYLNDGSSISDEEVEDYSSYILINDSNWETRINNLKF' A
#
# COMPACT_ATOMS: atom_id res chain seq x y z
N MET A 1 -13.99 -4.49 -10.85
CA MET A 1 -12.78 -5.20 -10.39
C MET A 1 -11.56 -4.68 -11.12
N LEU A 2 -10.56 -4.23 -10.36
CA LEU A 2 -9.28 -3.77 -10.90
C LEU A 2 -8.54 -4.92 -11.58
N LYS A 3 -7.92 -4.65 -12.73
CA LYS A 3 -7.05 -5.61 -13.43
C LYS A 3 -5.83 -5.98 -12.56
N ASN A 4 -5.26 -4.98 -11.90
CA ASN A 4 -4.11 -5.11 -11.02
C ASN A 4 -4.51 -4.62 -9.61
N PRO A 5 -4.91 -5.54 -8.70
CA PRO A 5 -5.20 -5.17 -7.33
C PRO A 5 -3.92 -4.72 -6.63
N TYR A 6 -4.03 -3.74 -5.74
CA TYR A 6 -2.90 -3.23 -4.97
C TYR A 6 -3.31 -3.03 -3.51
N TYR A 7 -2.34 -2.66 -2.68
CA TYR A 7 -2.50 -2.48 -1.26
C TYR A 7 -2.05 -1.08 -0.87
N LEU A 8 -2.76 -0.44 0.05
CA LEU A 8 -2.22 0.66 0.85
C LEU A 8 -1.56 0.06 2.08
N VAL A 9 -0.24 -0.03 2.08
CA VAL A 9 0.55 -0.47 3.24
C VAL A 9 0.85 0.74 4.11
N VAL A 10 0.63 0.62 5.41
CA VAL A 10 0.82 1.72 6.36
C VAL A 10 2.06 1.49 7.19
N GLN A 11 2.99 2.45 7.15
CA GLN A 11 4.15 2.53 8.04
C GLN A 11 3.96 3.68 9.03
N MET A 12 4.52 3.55 10.23
CA MET A 12 4.52 4.65 11.21
C MET A 12 5.87 5.36 11.15
N VAL A 13 5.90 6.56 10.57
CA VAL A 13 7.11 7.38 10.50
C VAL A 13 7.17 8.33 11.69
N SER A 14 8.35 8.47 12.30
CA SER A 14 8.56 9.36 13.43
C SER A 14 9.23 10.66 12.97
N PHE A 15 8.63 11.80 13.31
CA PHE A 15 9.17 13.13 13.02
C PHE A 15 8.89 14.05 14.22
N GLU A 16 9.92 14.74 14.71
CA GLU A 16 9.82 15.72 15.82
C GLU A 16 8.99 15.22 17.03
N ASN A 17 9.31 14.03 17.55
CA ASN A 17 8.64 13.36 18.68
C ASN A 17 7.15 12.99 18.46
N SER A 18 6.70 13.02 17.21
CA SER A 18 5.35 12.59 16.82
C SER A 18 5.45 11.44 15.82
N SER A 19 4.44 10.58 15.81
CA SER A 19 4.36 9.46 14.86
C SER A 19 3.16 9.65 13.95
N TYR A 20 3.37 9.44 12.65
CA TYR A 20 2.37 9.67 11.63
C TYR A 20 2.26 8.45 10.73
N PRO A 21 1.04 8.08 10.29
CA PRO A 21 0.87 7.04 9.28
C PRO A 21 1.36 7.56 7.93
N TYR A 22 2.25 6.80 7.31
CA TYR A 22 2.72 6.97 5.95
C TYR A 22 2.18 5.82 5.09
N PHE A 23 1.53 6.16 3.98
CA PHE A 23 0.84 5.21 3.13
C PHE A 23 1.65 4.94 1.86
N LEU A 24 1.98 3.69 1.64
CA LEU A 24 2.67 3.20 0.45
C LEU A 24 1.70 2.44 -0.44
N ASN A 25 1.74 2.71 -1.74
CA ASN A 25 1.09 1.85 -2.73
C ASN A 25 1.98 0.64 -2.95
N CYS A 26 1.46 -0.56 -2.70
CA CYS A 26 2.22 -1.79 -2.82
C CYS A 26 1.47 -2.87 -3.58
N THR A 27 2.20 -3.83 -4.12
CA THR A 27 1.65 -5.10 -4.61
C THR A 27 2.28 -6.26 -3.86
N VAL A 28 1.66 -7.44 -3.94
CA VAL A 28 2.17 -8.65 -3.30
C VAL A 28 2.80 -9.55 -4.35
N GLN A 29 4.09 -9.85 -4.17
CA GLN A 29 4.80 -10.86 -4.96
C GLN A 29 5.43 -11.88 -4.03
N SER A 30 5.21 -13.17 -4.28
CA SER A 30 5.75 -14.26 -3.46
C SER A 30 5.48 -14.11 -1.95
N GLY A 31 4.32 -13.54 -1.61
CA GLY A 31 3.89 -13.31 -0.21
C GLY A 31 4.49 -12.08 0.47
N LYS A 32 5.26 -11.26 -0.24
CA LYS A 32 5.92 -10.04 0.29
C LYS A 32 5.38 -8.78 -0.39
N PHE A 33 5.41 -7.65 0.32
CA PHE A 33 4.97 -6.35 -0.21
C PHE A 33 6.12 -5.62 -0.91
N TYR A 34 5.87 -5.18 -2.15
CA TYR A 34 6.80 -4.37 -2.93
C TYR A 34 6.16 -3.04 -3.29
N ILE A 35 6.94 -1.96 -3.22
CA ILE A 35 6.47 -0.60 -3.53
C ILE A 35 6.11 -0.48 -5.01
N ILE A 36 5.03 0.22 -5.31
CA ILE A 36 4.66 0.65 -6.67
C ILE A 36 5.13 2.09 -6.83
N ASN A 37 6.09 2.32 -7.75
CA ASN A 37 6.68 3.63 -7.99
C ASN A 37 5.73 4.56 -8.77
N ASP A 38 5.00 4.02 -9.73
CA ASP A 38 3.93 4.72 -10.47
C ASP A 38 2.65 3.87 -10.46
N LEU A 39 1.68 4.30 -9.64
CA LEU A 39 0.40 3.63 -9.51
C LEU A 39 -0.40 3.66 -10.82
N SER A 40 -0.36 4.75 -11.59
CA SER A 40 -1.13 4.87 -12.82
C SER A 40 -0.61 3.90 -13.89
N GLN A 41 0.71 3.79 -14.01
CA GLN A 41 1.35 2.82 -14.89
C GLN A 41 1.05 1.38 -14.43
N TYR A 42 1.21 1.10 -13.13
CA TYR A 42 0.89 -0.22 -12.57
C TYR A 42 -0.57 -0.63 -12.84
N LEU A 43 -1.53 0.27 -12.64
CA LEU A 43 -2.94 -0.03 -12.90
C LEU A 43 -3.22 -0.29 -14.39
N ASN A 44 -2.44 0.29 -15.31
CA ASN A 44 -2.57 0.09 -16.74
C ASN A 44 -2.01 -1.28 -17.21
N ASP A 45 -0.76 -1.57 -16.85
CA ASP A 45 0.00 -2.70 -17.42
C ASP A 45 0.66 -3.64 -16.40
N GLY A 46 0.63 -3.31 -15.10
CA GLY A 46 1.21 -4.12 -14.03
C GLY A 46 2.70 -3.89 -13.80
N SER A 47 3.32 -2.92 -14.48
CA SER A 47 4.73 -2.56 -14.31
C SER A 47 4.93 -1.44 -13.27
N SER A 48 6.15 -0.90 -13.15
CA SER A 48 6.52 0.13 -12.16
C SER A 48 6.54 -0.34 -10.70
N ILE A 49 7.00 -1.56 -10.47
CA ILE A 49 7.21 -2.14 -9.15
C ILE A 49 8.68 -1.94 -8.78
N SER A 50 8.93 -1.46 -7.57
CA SER A 50 10.26 -1.32 -6.98
C SER A 50 10.84 -2.68 -6.61
N ASP A 51 12.17 -2.81 -6.64
CA ASP A 51 12.88 -3.95 -6.06
C ASP A 51 12.91 -3.88 -4.51
N GLU A 52 12.44 -2.76 -3.93
CA GLU A 52 12.36 -2.55 -2.50
C GLU A 52 11.15 -3.25 -1.87
N GLU A 53 11.44 -4.20 -0.98
CA GLU A 53 10.46 -4.85 -0.13
C GLU A 53 10.13 -3.97 1.09
N VAL A 54 8.85 -3.93 1.47
CA VAL A 54 8.38 -3.26 2.68
C VAL A 54 8.39 -4.24 3.85
N GLU A 55 9.41 -4.15 4.70
CA GLU A 55 9.61 -5.08 5.83
C GLU A 55 8.88 -4.67 7.12
N ASP A 56 8.80 -3.37 7.40
CA ASP A 56 8.24 -2.83 8.65
C ASP A 56 6.96 -2.02 8.40
N TYR A 57 5.80 -2.65 8.55
CA TYR A 57 4.50 -2.01 8.37
C TYR A 57 3.54 -2.41 9.51
N SER A 58 2.66 -1.47 9.89
CA SER A 58 1.70 -1.67 10.98
C SER A 58 0.38 -2.28 10.50
N SER A 59 -0.03 -1.98 9.27
CA SER A 59 -1.28 -2.45 8.70
C SER A 59 -1.26 -2.38 7.17
N TYR A 60 -2.26 -2.98 6.52
CA TYR A 60 -2.48 -2.84 5.09
C TYR A 60 -3.96 -2.92 4.73
N ILE A 61 -4.30 -2.35 3.57
CA ILE A 61 -5.65 -2.38 3.01
C ILE A 61 -5.57 -2.85 1.58
N LEU A 62 -6.24 -3.95 1.27
CA LEU A 62 -6.41 -4.37 -0.12
C LEU A 62 -7.37 -3.43 -0.85
N ILE A 63 -6.90 -2.85 -1.95
CA ILE A 63 -7.67 -2.08 -2.92
C ILE A 63 -7.96 -3.00 -4.11
N ASN A 64 -9.12 -3.66 -4.07
CA ASN A 64 -9.57 -4.57 -5.14
C ASN A 64 -10.90 -4.15 -5.79
N ASP A 65 -11.76 -3.41 -5.07
CA ASP A 65 -12.95 -2.69 -5.55
C ASP A 65 -13.53 -1.79 -4.41
N SER A 66 -14.64 -1.11 -4.72
CA SER A 66 -15.46 -0.11 -4.02
C SER A 66 -15.66 -0.18 -2.49
N ASN A 67 -15.17 -1.20 -1.79
CA ASN A 67 -15.30 -1.34 -0.32
C ASN A 67 -14.04 -0.91 0.46
N TRP A 68 -12.98 -0.45 -0.22
CA TRP A 68 -11.74 -0.04 0.45
C TRP A 68 -11.90 1.19 1.34
N GLU A 69 -12.76 2.14 0.94
CA GLU A 69 -13.03 3.38 1.70
C GLU A 69 -13.58 3.07 3.11
N THR A 70 -14.46 2.07 3.21
CA THR A 70 -15.01 1.61 4.49
C THR A 70 -13.92 0.99 5.38
N ARG A 71 -12.89 0.37 4.79
CA ARG A 71 -11.78 -0.23 5.56
C ARG A 71 -10.83 0.85 6.11
N ILE A 72 -10.57 1.92 5.36
CA ILE A 72 -9.77 3.05 5.84
C ILE A 72 -10.39 3.70 7.08
N ASN A 73 -11.70 3.96 7.05
CA ASN A 73 -12.39 4.63 8.16
C ASN A 73 -12.37 3.80 9.47
N ASN A 74 -12.01 2.51 9.39
CA ASN A 74 -11.92 1.61 10.54
C ASN A 74 -10.47 1.36 11.00
N LEU A 75 -9.46 1.91 10.33
CA LEU A 75 -8.10 1.85 10.83
C LEU A 75 -7.95 2.76 12.06
N LYS A 76 -7.56 2.16 13.19
CA LYS A 76 -7.19 2.89 14.40
C LYS A 76 -5.68 3.06 14.38
N PHE A 77 -5.23 4.30 14.41
CA PHE A 77 -3.82 4.70 14.55
C PHE A 77 -3.60 5.25 15.96
#